data_AF-A0A9D6DU96-F1
#
_entry.id   AF-A0A9D6DU96-F1
#
_cell.length_a   1.000
_cell.length_b   1.000
_cell.length_c   1.000
_cell.angle_alpha   90.00
_cell.angle_beta   90.00
_cell.angle_gamma   90.00
#
_symmetry.space_group_name_H-M   'P 1'
#
loop_
_entity.id
_entity.type
_entity.pdbx_description
1 polymer ?
#
loop_
_entity_poly.entity_id
_entity_poly.type
_entity_poly.pdbx_seq_one_letter_code
_entity_poly.pdbx_strand_id
1 'polypeptide(L)'
;MICKDLLKYQWDFVEGTLPGESLARVNAHLDECPRCQSEIARARKTLSALRGLPREETSPYFAAKLAARLKTEKPPLWKVAFRVPMIRFLAPALGVFLLVWFGSLVGTQYGHYKSHKGSNHLAPTAFQPMSSDEALLSAHTEAVRASSFTDAALSAHLSVRNLSAGAGEASLMGRLVLDVVEDSEDFL
;
A
#
# COMPACT_ATOMS: atom_id res chain seq x y z
N MET A 1 13.87 2.53 -8.01
CA MET A 1 12.77 2.12 -7.09
C MET A 1 13.36 1.33 -5.94
N ILE A 2 12.59 1.06 -4.87
CA ILE A 2 13.05 0.20 -3.76
C ILE A 2 12.48 -1.22 -3.95
N CYS A 3 13.19 -2.26 -3.49
CA CYS A 3 12.77 -3.67 -3.62
C CYS A 3 11.32 -3.92 -3.17
N LYS A 4 10.86 -3.24 -2.10
CA LYS A 4 9.50 -3.38 -1.58
C LYS A 4 8.43 -2.95 -2.59
N ASP A 5 8.73 -1.98 -3.45
CA ASP A 5 7.78 -1.51 -4.45
C ASP A 5 7.67 -2.51 -5.61
N LEU A 6 8.76 -3.20 -5.96
CA LEU A 6 8.71 -4.27 -6.97
C LEU A 6 7.79 -5.41 -6.52
N LEU A 7 7.80 -5.80 -5.24
CA LEU A 7 6.90 -6.84 -4.72
C LEU A 7 5.41 -6.51 -4.91
N LYS A 8 5.03 -5.23 -4.90
CA LYS A 8 3.64 -4.81 -5.14
C LYS A 8 3.22 -5.05 -6.59
N TYR A 9 4.14 -4.87 -7.54
CA TYR A 9 3.91 -5.01 -8.98
C TYR A 9 4.33 -6.37 -9.54
N GLN A 10 4.78 -7.30 -8.69
CA GLN A 10 5.38 -8.55 -9.15
C GLN A 10 4.41 -9.39 -10.00
N TRP A 11 3.13 -9.43 -9.63
CA TRP A 11 2.11 -10.21 -10.33
C TRP A 11 1.77 -9.58 -11.68
N ASP A 12 1.52 -8.27 -11.70
CA ASP A 12 1.28 -7.53 -12.94
C ASP A 12 2.46 -7.61 -13.91
N PHE A 13 3.69 -7.60 -13.39
CA PHE A 13 4.90 -7.76 -14.20
C PHE A 13 5.03 -9.18 -14.79
N VAL A 14 4.75 -10.21 -13.99
CA VAL A 14 4.83 -11.61 -14.43
C VAL A 14 3.68 -11.98 -15.39
N GLU A 15 2.52 -11.33 -15.25
CA GLU A 15 1.38 -11.48 -16.16
C GLU A 15 1.48 -10.60 -17.41
N GLY A 16 2.35 -9.59 -17.42
CA GLY A 16 2.55 -8.69 -18.56
C GLY A 16 1.50 -7.59 -18.68
N THR A 17 0.82 -7.22 -17.59
CA THR A 17 -0.23 -6.20 -17.54
C THR A 17 0.30 -4.81 -17.14
N LEU A 18 1.60 -4.70 -16.85
CA LEU A 18 2.22 -3.48 -16.34
C LEU A 18 2.35 -2.38 -17.43
N PRO A 19 1.96 -1.12 -17.16
CA PRO A 19 2.09 -0.02 -18.12
C PRO A 19 3.57 0.35 -18.36
N GLY A 20 3.87 0.91 -19.54
CA GLY A 20 5.25 1.08 -20.05
C GLY A 20 6.23 1.81 -19.12
N GLU A 21 5.80 2.89 -18.44
CA GLU A 21 6.67 3.62 -17.49
C GLU A 21 7.03 2.74 -16.27
N SER A 22 6.06 1.99 -15.75
CA SER A 22 6.28 1.07 -14.63
C SER A 22 7.14 -0.12 -15.05
N LEU A 23 6.96 -0.62 -16.28
CA LEU A 23 7.78 -1.69 -16.86
C LEU A 23 9.25 -1.26 -16.97
N ALA A 24 9.52 -0.08 -17.52
CA ALA A 24 10.88 0.45 -17.65
C ALA A 24 11.57 0.59 -16.29
N ARG A 25 10.85 1.12 -15.29
CA ARG A 25 11.35 1.17 -13.92
C ARG A 25 11.69 -0.23 -13.42
N VAL A 26 10.76 -1.19 -13.53
CA VAL A 26 10.93 -2.57 -13.01
C VAL A 26 12.15 -3.24 -13.62
N ASN A 27 12.32 -3.15 -14.94
CA ASN A 27 13.49 -3.69 -15.62
C ASN A 27 14.80 -3.08 -15.11
N ALA A 28 14.88 -1.75 -14.97
CA ALA A 28 16.08 -1.11 -14.45
C ALA A 28 16.46 -1.61 -13.04
N HIS A 29 15.48 -1.89 -12.18
CA HIS A 29 15.77 -2.46 -10.86
C HIS A 29 16.17 -3.94 -10.90
N LEU A 30 15.63 -4.71 -11.84
CA LEU A 30 16.00 -6.11 -12.01
C LEU A 30 17.43 -6.26 -12.53
N ASP A 31 17.93 -5.29 -13.30
CA ASP A 31 19.31 -5.24 -13.75
C ASP A 31 20.29 -4.96 -12.59
N GLU A 32 19.85 -4.20 -11.58
CA GLU A 32 20.67 -3.81 -10.43
C GLU A 32 20.54 -4.78 -9.22
N CYS A 33 19.44 -5.54 -9.11
CA CYS A 33 19.13 -6.34 -7.92
C CYS A 33 18.94 -7.84 -8.21
N PRO A 34 19.97 -8.69 -7.98
CA PRO A 34 19.90 -10.13 -8.19
C PRO A 34 18.85 -10.83 -7.32
N ARG A 35 18.59 -10.31 -6.11
CA ARG A 35 17.56 -10.86 -5.21
C ARG A 35 16.18 -10.75 -5.85
N CYS A 36 15.80 -9.56 -6.31
CA CYS A 36 14.52 -9.34 -6.96
C CYS A 36 14.40 -10.14 -8.27
N GLN A 37 15.49 -10.30 -9.02
CA GLN A 37 15.53 -11.18 -10.20
C GLN A 37 15.19 -12.63 -9.84
N SER A 38 15.77 -13.15 -8.75
CA SER A 38 15.49 -14.51 -8.29
C SER A 38 14.04 -14.72 -7.83
N GLU A 39 13.43 -13.72 -7.19
CA GLU A 39 12.03 -13.76 -6.75
C GLU A 39 11.07 -13.77 -7.94
N ILE A 40 11.31 -12.90 -8.93
CA ILE A 40 10.51 -12.87 -10.17
C ILE A 40 10.66 -14.19 -10.94
N ALA A 41 11.85 -14.78 -10.98
CA ALA A 41 12.06 -16.07 -11.62
C ALA A 41 11.24 -17.19 -10.92
N ARG A 42 11.14 -17.17 -9.59
CA ARG A 42 10.27 -18.10 -8.83
C ARG A 42 8.79 -17.90 -9.18
N ALA A 43 8.33 -16.65 -9.18
CA ALA A 43 6.94 -16.33 -9.54
C ALA A 43 6.59 -16.79 -10.96
N ARG A 44 7.49 -16.59 -11.92
CA ARG A 44 7.33 -17.08 -13.31
C ARG A 44 7.24 -18.60 -13.38
N LYS A 45 8.08 -19.32 -12.62
CA LYS A 45 8.02 -20.79 -12.55
C LYS A 45 6.68 -21.29 -12.03
N THR A 46 6.18 -20.68 -10.96
CA THR A 46 4.85 -21.01 -10.42
C THR A 46 3.77 -20.76 -11.46
N LEU A 47 3.80 -19.62 -12.16
CA LEU A 47 2.82 -19.32 -13.19
C LEU A 47 2.91 -20.27 -14.39
N SER A 48 4.12 -20.67 -14.80
CA SER A 48 4.30 -21.67 -15.86
C SER A 48 3.76 -23.04 -15.47
N ALA A 49 3.95 -23.45 -14.20
CA ALA A 49 3.39 -24.70 -13.70
C ALA A 49 1.85 -24.64 -13.73
N LEU A 50 1.25 -23.55 -13.25
CA LEU A 50 -0.20 -23.34 -13.28
C LEU A 50 -0.77 -23.30 -14.70
N ARG A 51 -0.06 -22.68 -15.66
CA ARG A 51 -0.47 -22.62 -17.07
C ARG A 51 -0.31 -23.96 -17.80
N GLY A 52 0.55 -24.84 -17.30
CA GLY A 52 0.76 -26.17 -17.83
C GLY A 52 -0.29 -27.19 -17.38
N LEU A 53 -1.17 -26.84 -16.42
CA LEU A 53 -2.25 -27.72 -16.02
C LEU A 53 -3.21 -27.97 -17.20
N PRO A 54 -3.72 -29.20 -17.35
CA PRO A 54 -4.73 -29.50 -18.35
C PRO A 54 -5.93 -28.58 -18.12
N ARG A 55 -6.36 -27.90 -19.18
CA ARG A 55 -7.53 -27.05 -19.11
C ARG A 55 -8.75 -27.95 -19.17
N GLU A 56 -9.42 -28.11 -18.03
CA GLU A 56 -10.68 -28.86 -17.97
C GLU A 56 -11.70 -28.21 -18.91
N GLU A 57 -12.19 -28.97 -19.90
CA GLU A 57 -13.26 -28.50 -20.76
C GLU A 57 -14.55 -28.44 -19.93
N THR A 58 -15.19 -27.28 -19.90
CA THR A 58 -16.47 -27.13 -19.22
C THR A 58 -17.50 -28.06 -19.85
N SER A 59 -18.30 -28.76 -19.04
CA SER A 59 -19.34 -29.66 -19.57
C SER A 59 -20.26 -28.94 -20.57
N PRO A 60 -20.77 -29.61 -21.62
CA PRO A 60 -21.60 -28.99 -22.66
C PRO A 60 -22.84 -28.26 -22.11
N TYR A 61 -23.34 -28.68 -20.94
CA TYR A 61 -24.50 -28.10 -20.27
C TYR A 61 -24.16 -27.01 -19.25
N PHE A 62 -22.88 -26.73 -19.01
CA PHE A 62 -22.43 -25.74 -18.02
C PHE A 62 -23.02 -24.36 -18.32
N ALA A 63 -22.91 -23.90 -19.57
CA ALA A 63 -23.45 -22.60 -19.98
C ALA A 63 -24.97 -22.50 -19.77
N ALA A 64 -25.71 -23.57 -20.11
CA ALA A 64 -27.15 -23.63 -19.91
C ALA A 64 -27.53 -23.62 -18.42
N LYS A 65 -26.82 -24.40 -17.59
CA LYS A 65 -27.02 -24.46 -16.14
C LYS A 65 -26.69 -23.13 -15.46
N LEU A 66 -25.60 -22.47 -15.87
CA LEU A 66 -25.21 -21.15 -15.39
C LEU A 66 -26.25 -20.09 -15.76
N ALA A 67 -26.71 -20.08 -17.02
CA ALA A 67 -27.75 -19.16 -17.47
C ALA A 67 -29.08 -19.36 -16.73
N ALA A 68 -29.45 -20.60 -16.43
CA ALA A 68 -30.63 -20.91 -15.62
C ALA A 68 -30.49 -20.36 -14.18
N ARG A 69 -29.32 -20.55 -13.55
CA ARG A 69 -29.03 -20.04 -12.20
C ARG A 69 -29.03 -18.52 -12.12
N LEU A 70 -28.40 -17.84 -13.08
CA LEU A 70 -28.41 -16.38 -13.17
C LEU A 70 -29.81 -15.81 -13.36
N LYS A 71 -30.72 -16.54 -14.05
CA LYS A 71 -32.12 -16.13 -14.19
C LYS A 71 -32.90 -16.25 -12.87
N THR A 72 -32.64 -17.29 -12.08
CA THR A 72 -33.29 -17.48 -10.77
C THR A 72 -32.76 -16.54 -9.69
N GLU A 73 -31.49 -16.14 -9.76
CA GLU A 73 -30.86 -15.23 -8.79
C GLU A 73 -31.01 -13.75 -9.15
N LYS A 74 -31.85 -13.40 -10.15
CA LYS A 74 -32.07 -11.99 -10.50
C LYS A 74 -32.51 -11.22 -9.25
N PRO A 75 -31.74 -10.20 -8.81
CA PRO A 75 -32.18 -9.38 -7.70
C PRO A 75 -33.52 -8.77 -8.07
N PRO A 76 -34.44 -8.64 -7.09
CA PRO A 76 -35.78 -8.17 -7.40
C PRO A 76 -35.68 -6.77 -8.03
N LEU A 77 -36.37 -6.56 -9.15
CA LEU A 77 -36.21 -5.38 -10.01
C LEU A 77 -36.38 -4.07 -9.26
N TRP A 78 -37.21 -4.04 -8.21
CA TRP A 78 -37.38 -2.87 -7.34
C TRP A 78 -36.09 -2.47 -6.61
N LYS A 79 -35.24 -3.41 -6.18
CA LYS A 79 -33.94 -3.09 -5.54
C LYS A 79 -32.97 -2.45 -6.53
N VAL A 80 -32.97 -2.87 -7.80
CA VAL A 80 -32.11 -2.28 -8.83
C VAL A 80 -32.69 -0.94 -9.30
N ALA A 81 -34.00 -0.89 -9.52
CA ALA A 81 -34.73 0.30 -9.94
C ALA A 81 -34.70 1.42 -8.90
N PHE A 82 -34.58 1.12 -7.60
CA PHE A 82 -34.41 2.14 -6.56
C PHE A 82 -32.94 2.50 -6.32
N ARG A 83 -32.02 1.52 -6.37
CA ARG A 83 -30.60 1.74 -6.08
C ARG A 83 -29.89 2.60 -7.12
N VAL A 84 -30.19 2.44 -8.41
CA VAL A 84 -29.54 3.23 -9.48
C VAL A 84 -29.92 4.72 -9.45
N PRO A 85 -31.20 5.14 -9.41
CA PRO A 85 -31.53 6.54 -9.28
C PRO A 85 -31.13 7.11 -7.90
N MET A 86 -31.25 6.34 -6.82
CA MET A 86 -30.80 6.79 -5.49
C MET A 86 -29.30 7.09 -5.48
N ILE A 87 -28.44 6.26 -6.07
CA ILE A 87 -27.00 6.58 -6.18
C ILE A 87 -26.77 7.77 -7.13
N ARG A 88 -27.50 7.84 -8.25
CA ARG A 88 -27.36 8.91 -9.25
C ARG A 88 -27.76 10.29 -8.72
N PHE A 89 -28.75 10.37 -7.84
CA PHE A 89 -29.30 11.64 -7.32
C PHE A 89 -28.88 11.94 -5.88
N LEU A 90 -28.83 10.95 -5.00
CA LEU A 90 -28.55 11.16 -3.57
C LEU A 90 -27.06 11.38 -3.29
N ALA A 91 -26.16 10.70 -4.01
CA ALA A 91 -24.71 10.88 -3.85
C ALA A 91 -24.22 12.30 -4.21
N PRO A 92 -24.59 12.92 -5.35
CA PRO A 92 -24.17 14.29 -5.65
C PRO A 92 -24.85 15.32 -4.74
N ALA A 93 -26.13 15.12 -4.37
CA ALA A 93 -26.82 16.02 -3.45
C ALA A 93 -26.14 16.05 -2.07
N LEU A 94 -25.76 14.89 -1.54
CA LEU A 94 -25.01 14.81 -0.28
C LEU A 94 -23.61 15.41 -0.40
N GLY A 95 -22.94 15.21 -1.53
CA GLY A 95 -21.62 15.78 -1.80
C GLY A 95 -21.64 17.32 -1.83
N VAL A 96 -22.58 17.92 -2.56
CA VAL A 96 -22.74 19.39 -2.60
C VAL A 96 -23.16 19.92 -1.24
N PHE A 97 -24.09 19.24 -0.55
CA PHE A 97 -24.52 19.64 0.78
C PHE A 97 -23.36 19.64 1.78
N LEU A 98 -22.54 18.59 1.80
CA LEU A 98 -21.34 18.52 2.64
C LEU A 98 -20.34 19.60 2.26
N LEU A 99 -20.11 19.86 0.97
CA LEU A 99 -19.16 20.88 0.52
C LEU A 99 -19.61 22.30 0.93
N VAL A 100 -20.90 22.60 0.83
CA VAL A 100 -21.48 23.88 1.28
C VAL A 100 -21.46 23.98 2.81
N TRP A 101 -21.83 22.92 3.51
CA TRP A 101 -21.88 22.91 4.97
C TRP A 101 -20.47 23.02 5.59
N PHE A 102 -19.51 22.24 5.10
CA PHE A 102 -18.12 22.29 5.54
C PHE A 102 -17.44 23.60 5.09
N GLY A 103 -17.71 24.06 3.86
CA GLY A 103 -17.20 25.32 3.35
C GLY A 103 -17.70 26.54 4.14
N SER A 104 -18.96 26.50 4.61
CA SER A 104 -19.52 27.55 5.47
C SER A 104 -18.92 27.54 6.89
N LEU A 105 -18.74 26.34 7.47
CA LEU A 105 -18.04 26.17 8.76
C LEU A 105 -16.60 26.64 8.71
N VAL A 106 -15.88 26.37 7.62
CA VAL A 106 -14.50 26.84 7.43
C VAL A 106 -14.49 28.35 7.14
N GLY A 107 -15.36 28.85 6.26
CA GLY A 107 -15.40 30.27 5.88
C GLY A 107 -15.64 31.23 7.04
N THR A 108 -16.44 30.83 8.04
CA THR A 108 -16.67 31.62 9.25
C THR A 108 -15.44 31.76 10.14
N GLN A 109 -14.52 30.78 10.13
CA GLN A 109 -13.24 30.88 10.84
C GLN A 109 -12.18 31.69 10.05
N TYR A 110 -12.21 31.66 8.72
CA TYR A 110 -11.28 32.41 7.88
C TYR A 110 -11.67 33.90 7.68
N GLY A 111 -12.89 34.30 8.08
CA GLY A 111 -13.39 35.68 7.99
C GLY A 111 -12.65 36.72 8.84
N HIS A 112 -11.71 36.30 9.68
CA HIS A 112 -10.85 37.20 10.46
C HIS A 112 -9.45 37.42 9.85
N TYR A 113 -9.25 37.11 8.55
CA TYR A 113 -8.12 37.63 7.78
C TYR A 113 -8.28 39.16 7.60
N LYS A 114 -7.79 39.84 8.62
CA LYS A 114 -7.65 41.27 8.79
C LYS A 114 -7.03 41.87 7.53
N SER A 115 -7.80 42.68 6.81
CA SER A 115 -7.31 43.58 5.77
C SER A 115 -6.32 44.57 6.39
N HIS A 116 -5.06 44.15 6.51
CA HIS A 116 -3.96 45.07 6.75
C HIS A 116 -3.69 45.77 5.43
N LYS A 117 -4.35 46.90 5.26
CA LYS A 117 -4.01 47.96 4.30
C LYS A 117 -2.63 48.49 4.71
N GLY A 118 -1.59 47.71 4.44
CA GLY A 118 -0.20 48.08 4.60
C GLY A 118 0.19 49.00 3.45
N SER A 119 0.27 50.28 3.77
CA SER A 119 0.83 51.31 2.93
C SER A 119 2.28 50.98 2.57
N ASN A 120 2.56 50.90 1.27
CA ASN A 120 3.91 50.82 0.75
C ASN A 120 4.61 52.17 0.97
N HIS A 121 5.12 52.39 2.18
CA HIS A 121 6.22 53.32 2.39
C HIS A 121 7.51 52.50 2.27
N LEU A 122 8.08 52.50 1.06
CA LEU A 122 9.47 52.10 0.87
C LEU A 122 10.33 53.09 1.67
N ALA A 123 10.83 52.64 2.82
CA ALA A 123 12.05 53.17 3.41
C ALA A 123 13.14 52.13 3.18
N PRO A 124 14.28 52.49 2.57
CA PRO A 124 15.40 51.58 2.38
C PRO A 124 16.00 51.26 3.76
N THR A 125 15.85 50.01 4.21
CA THR A 125 16.60 49.50 5.35
C THR A 125 18.07 49.47 4.97
N ALA A 126 18.82 50.37 5.60
CA ALA A 126 20.27 50.37 5.63
C ALA A 126 20.76 48.99 6.08
N PHE A 127 21.74 48.49 5.35
CA PHE A 127 22.53 47.30 5.64
C PHE A 127 23.17 47.46 7.02
N GLN A 128 22.70 46.71 8.03
CA GLN A 128 23.43 46.57 9.29
C GLN A 128 24.36 45.36 9.17
N PRO A 129 25.69 45.52 9.37
CA PRO A 129 26.61 44.40 9.41
C PRO A 129 26.34 43.56 10.66
N MET A 130 26.03 42.29 10.44
CA MET A 130 25.90 41.25 11.46
C MET A 130 27.29 41.01 12.07
N SER A 131 27.47 41.32 13.34
CA SER A 131 28.71 41.11 14.09
C SER A 131 28.95 39.62 14.35
N SER A 132 30.21 39.22 14.23
CA SER A 132 30.72 37.84 14.19
C SER A 132 30.65 37.05 15.52
N ASP A 133 30.06 37.61 16.58
CA ASP A 133 30.12 37.01 17.91
C ASP A 133 28.84 36.23 18.30
N GLU A 134 27.70 36.45 17.61
CA GLU A 134 26.44 35.73 17.89
C GLU A 134 26.32 34.38 17.17
N ALA A 135 27.16 34.12 16.16
CA ALA A 135 27.18 32.84 15.44
C ALA A 135 27.76 31.69 16.28
N LEU A 136 28.64 31.98 17.25
CA LEU A 136 29.27 30.96 18.09
C LEU A 136 28.37 30.49 19.24
N LEU A 137 27.42 31.31 19.70
CA LEU A 137 26.55 30.94 20.83
C LEU A 137 25.36 30.06 20.41
N SER A 138 24.87 30.19 19.17
CA SER A 138 23.74 29.39 18.68
C SER A 138 24.14 27.97 18.30
N ALA A 139 25.36 27.75 17.80
CA ALA A 139 25.88 26.44 17.41
C ALA A 139 26.02 25.45 18.60
N HIS A 140 26.27 25.94 19.82
CA HIS A 140 26.40 25.07 21.00
C HIS A 140 25.06 24.57 21.57
N THR A 141 23.94 25.24 21.26
CA THR A 141 22.62 24.87 21.82
C THR A 141 21.90 23.74 21.06
N GLU A 142 22.29 23.46 19.81
CA GLU A 142 21.75 22.32 19.06
C GLU A 142 22.45 20.98 19.40
N ALA A 143 23.73 21.01 19.80
CA ALA A 143 24.48 19.80 20.11
C ALA A 143 24.00 19.09 21.41
N VAL A 144 23.47 19.83 22.39
CA VAL A 144 23.00 19.25 23.67
C VAL A 144 21.60 18.62 23.56
N ARG A 145 20.77 19.04 22.59
CA ARG A 145 19.42 18.46 22.39
C ARG A 145 19.45 17.11 21.64
N ALA A 146 20.52 16.85 20.87
CA ALA A 146 20.66 15.59 20.13
C ALA A 146 21.05 14.39 21.03
N SER A 147 21.69 14.63 22.18
CA SER A 147 22.12 13.55 23.08
C SER A 147 21.07 13.10 24.10
N SER A 148 20.02 13.89 24.36
CA SER A 148 18.97 13.52 25.33
C SER A 148 17.86 12.63 24.76
N PHE A 149 17.88 12.30 23.47
CA PHE A 149 16.83 11.49 22.82
C PHE A 149 17.19 10.00 22.69
N THR A 150 18.45 9.62 22.86
CA THR A 150 18.90 8.22 22.71
C THR A 150 18.73 7.36 23.96
N ASP A 151 18.56 7.95 25.14
CA ASP A 151 18.36 7.19 26.38
C ASP A 151 16.92 6.66 26.56
N ALA A 152 15.92 7.30 25.94
CA ALA A 152 14.53 6.85 26.05
C ALA A 152 14.21 5.62 25.17
N ALA A 153 14.98 5.38 24.11
CA ALA A 153 14.73 4.27 23.18
C ALA A 153 15.36 2.93 23.65
N LEU A 154 16.39 2.97 24.49
CA LEU A 154 17.11 1.77 24.93
C LEU A 154 16.38 1.01 26.06
N SER A 155 15.59 1.70 26.89
CA SER A 155 14.83 1.08 27.99
C SER A 155 13.58 0.29 27.51
N ALA A 156 13.01 0.65 26.36
CA ALA A 156 11.86 -0.05 25.80
C ALA A 156 12.21 -1.40 25.15
N HIS A 157 13.42 -1.54 24.58
CA HIS A 157 13.82 -2.75 23.86
C HIS A 157 14.25 -3.92 24.77
N LEU A 158 14.66 -3.65 26.02
CA LEU A 158 15.08 -4.70 26.96
C LEU A 158 13.91 -5.43 27.65
N SER A 159 12.72 -4.82 27.72
CA SER A 159 11.54 -5.45 28.33
C SER A 159 10.91 -6.54 27.45
N VAL A 160 10.99 -6.42 26.13
CA VAL A 160 10.34 -7.37 25.20
C VAL A 160 11.12 -8.68 25.03
N ARG A 161 12.46 -8.66 25.19
CA ARG A 161 13.28 -9.88 25.01
C ARG A 161 13.09 -10.91 26.13
N ASN A 162 12.74 -10.49 27.34
CA ASN A 162 12.60 -11.40 28.48
C ASN A 162 11.34 -12.28 28.46
N LEU A 163 10.34 -11.97 27.62
CA LEU A 163 9.12 -12.79 27.50
C LEU A 163 9.23 -13.93 26.47
N SER A 164 10.31 -13.97 25.66
CA SER A 164 10.46 -14.95 24.57
C SER A 164 11.32 -16.17 24.90
N ALA A 165 11.88 -16.26 26.12
CA ALA A 165 12.78 -17.33 26.53
C ALA A 165 12.09 -18.52 27.25
N GLY A 166 10.75 -18.57 27.28
CA GLY A 166 10.00 -19.52 28.11
C GLY A 166 9.12 -20.56 27.40
N ALA A 167 9.16 -20.68 26.07
CA ALA A 167 8.24 -21.59 25.34
C ALA A 167 8.97 -22.38 24.26
N GLY A 168 9.50 -23.55 24.62
CA GLY A 168 10.28 -24.39 23.69
C GLY A 168 10.36 -25.87 24.08
N GLU A 169 9.37 -26.42 24.79
CA GLU A 169 9.20 -27.86 24.99
C GLU A 169 7.79 -28.30 24.55
N ALA A 170 7.52 -28.31 23.23
CA ALA A 170 6.41 -29.06 22.63
C ALA A 170 6.41 -28.95 21.10
N SER A 171 7.11 -29.83 20.40
CA SER A 171 6.67 -30.37 19.09
C SER A 171 7.65 -31.41 18.57
N LEU A 172 7.47 -32.61 19.09
CA LEU A 172 8.11 -33.84 18.63
C LEU A 172 7.04 -34.72 17.99
N MET A 173 6.27 -34.20 17.02
CA MET A 173 5.22 -34.92 16.28
C MET A 173 4.99 -34.27 14.90
N GLY A 174 5.96 -34.39 13.98
CA GLY A 174 5.84 -33.79 12.64
C GLY A 174 6.70 -34.45 11.58
N ARG A 175 6.98 -35.75 11.72
CA ARG A 175 7.92 -36.49 10.86
C ARG A 175 7.31 -37.76 10.29
N LEU A 176 6.17 -37.63 9.60
CA LEU A 176 5.44 -38.77 8.99
C LEU A 176 4.64 -38.38 7.73
N VAL A 177 5.20 -37.55 6.83
CA VAL A 177 4.55 -37.19 5.54
C VAL A 177 5.54 -37.19 4.36
N LEU A 178 6.49 -38.13 4.32
CA LEU A 178 7.31 -38.37 3.13
C LEU A 178 7.47 -39.89 2.98
N ASP A 179 6.49 -40.56 2.36
CA ASP A 179 6.62 -41.95 1.86
C ASP A 179 5.43 -42.39 0.95
N VAL A 180 4.86 -41.49 0.12
CA VAL A 180 3.70 -41.86 -0.74
C VAL A 180 3.84 -41.41 -2.21
N VAL A 181 5.06 -41.30 -2.76
CA VAL A 181 5.24 -40.88 -4.19
C VAL A 181 6.22 -41.78 -4.96
N GLU A 182 6.25 -43.08 -4.66
CA GLU A 182 7.02 -44.07 -5.43
C GLU A 182 6.22 -45.36 -5.59
N ASP A 183 5.10 -45.34 -6.33
CA ASP A 183 4.49 -46.60 -6.83
C ASP A 183 3.47 -46.39 -7.97
N SER A 184 3.86 -45.74 -9.08
CA SER A 184 2.95 -45.61 -10.24
C SER A 184 3.62 -45.73 -11.61
N GLU A 185 4.64 -46.57 -11.74
CA GLU A 185 5.17 -47.01 -13.03
C GLU A 185 5.07 -48.54 -13.10
N ASP A 186 3.89 -49.07 -13.41
CA ASP A 186 3.72 -50.44 -13.96
C ASP A 186 2.24 -50.68 -14.31
N PHE A 187 1.78 -50.10 -15.43
CA PHE A 187 0.60 -50.61 -16.17
C PHE A 187 0.73 -50.27 -17.65
N LEU A 188 1.42 -51.15 -18.40
CA LEU A 188 1.24 -51.42 -19.83
C LEU A 188 1.30 -52.92 -20.07
#